data_AF-A0A920VVI3-F1
#
_entry.id   AF-A0A920VVI3-F1
#
_cell.length_a   1.000
_cell.length_b   1.000
_cell.length_c   1.000
_cell.angle_alpha   90.00
_cell.angle_beta   90.00
_cell.angle_gamma   90.00
#
_symmetry.space_group_name_H-M   'P 1'
#
loop_
_entity.id
_entity.type
_entity.pdbx_description
1 polymer ?
#
loop_
_entity_poly.entity_id
_entity_poly.type
_entity_poly.pdbx_seq_one_letter_code
_entity_poly.pdbx_strand_id
1 'polypeptide(L)' 'MSTRRVVITGLGLLSPMGNEVESSWNNLLSGMNPVKAIQYFDTTDFDTKFAASLLPLNLRST' A
#
# COMPACT_ATOMS: atom_id res chain seq x y z
N MET A 1 13.85 30.90 -22.46
CA MET A 1 12.91 30.68 -21.33
C MET A 1 13.66 29.92 -20.25
N SER A 2 13.69 30.42 -19.01
CA SER A 2 14.16 29.61 -17.88
C SER A 2 13.05 28.64 -17.47
N THR A 3 13.37 27.35 -17.39
CA THR A 3 12.43 26.34 -16.93
C THR A 3 12.16 26.54 -15.43
N ARG A 4 10.89 26.48 -15.02
CA ARG A 4 10.51 26.60 -13.61
C ARG A 4 10.97 25.36 -12.86
N ARG A 5 11.64 25.54 -11.72
CA ARG A 5 12.01 24.43 -10.84
C ARG A 5 10.76 23.94 -10.11
N VAL A 6 10.52 22.64 -10.18
CA VAL A 6 9.43 21.95 -9.47
C VAL A 6 10.06 20.86 -8.62
N VAL A 7 9.62 20.73 -7.37
CA VAL A 7 10.10 19.73 -6.43
C VAL A 7 8.93 19.04 -5.73
N ILE A 8 9.20 17.86 -5.19
CA ILE A 8 8.25 17.12 -4.35
C ILE A 8 8.48 17.56 -2.90
N THR A 9 7.45 18.07 -2.24
CA THR A 9 7.52 18.56 -0.85
C THR A 9 6.82 17.65 0.15
N GLY A 10 6.14 16.60 -0.31
CA GLY A 10 5.42 15.68 0.55
C GLY A 10 5.07 14.40 -0.19
N LEU A 11 4.99 13.31 0.56
CA LEU A 11 4.60 11.98 0.10
C LEU A 11 3.52 11.44 1.03
N GLY A 12 2.55 10.73 0.46
CA GLY A 12 1.56 9.97 1.18
C GLY A 12 1.34 8.64 0.47
N LEU A 13 1.27 7.54 1.21
CA LEU A 13 1.19 6.21 0.64
C LEU A 13 0.38 5.28 1.54
N LEU A 14 -0.64 4.66 0.95
CA LEU A 14 -1.33 3.49 1.47
C LEU A 14 -1.08 2.35 0.48
N SER A 15 -0.47 1.28 0.94
CA SER A 15 -0.12 0.16 0.08
C SER A 15 -0.15 -1.16 0.87
N PRO A 16 -0.20 -2.30 0.18
CA PRO A 16 0.00 -3.60 0.82
C PRO A 16 1.36 -3.74 1.53
N MET A 17 2.32 -2.88 1.16
CA MET A 17 3.63 -2.80 1.81
C MET A 17 3.61 -1.99 3.11
N GLY A 18 2.57 -1.22 3.40
CA GLY A 18 2.50 -0.35 4.57
C GLY A 18 1.45 0.76 4.43
N ASN A 19 0.94 1.22 5.57
CA ASN A 19 -0.03 2.33 5.63
C ASN A 19 0.63 3.71 5.80
N GLU A 20 1.97 3.76 5.73
CA GLU A 20 2.76 4.98 5.79
C GLU A 20 3.90 4.91 4.77
N VAL A 21 4.46 6.06 4.39
CA VAL A 21 5.56 6.14 3.42
C VAL A 21 6.79 5.38 3.91
N GLU A 22 7.18 5.58 5.16
CA GLU A 22 8.39 4.96 5.74
C GLU A 22 8.25 3.45 5.84
N SER A 23 7.13 2.95 6.39
CA SER A 23 6.88 1.51 6.50
C SER A 23 6.82 0.83 5.13
N SER A 24 6.13 1.45 4.17
CA SER A 24 6.06 0.94 2.80
C SER A 24 7.44 0.87 2.14
N TRP A 25 8.26 1.91 2.32
CA TRP A 25 9.60 1.97 1.76
C TRP A 25 10.54 0.93 2.37
N ASN A 26 10.54 0.79 3.69
CA ASN A 26 11.37 -0.19 4.38
C ASN A 26 11.00 -1.63 3.99
N ASN A 27 9.71 -1.92 3.83
CA ASN A 27 9.24 -3.23 3.40
C ASN A 27 9.56 -3.52 1.92
N LEU A 28 9.52 -2.50 1.06
CA LEU A 28 10.01 -2.63 -0.31
C LEU A 28 11.50 -2.99 -0.34
N LEU A 29 12.33 -2.26 0.42
CA LEU A 29 13.77 -2.49 0.48
C LEU A 29 14.15 -3.85 1.08
N SER A 30 13.36 -4.36 2.02
CA SER A 30 13.58 -5.69 2.62
C SER A 30 13.13 -6.84 1.73
N GLY A 31 12.52 -6.56 0.56
CA GLY A 31 11.99 -7.58 -0.34
C GLY A 31 10.76 -8.29 0.24
N MET A 32 9.99 -7.60 1.10
CA MET A 32 8.78 -8.15 1.69
C MET A 32 7.75 -8.51 0.60
N ASN A 33 7.13 -9.69 0.70
CA ASN A 33 6.04 -10.10 -0.17
C ASN A 33 4.68 -9.84 0.51
N PRO A 34 3.85 -8.91 0.01
CA PRO A 34 2.58 -8.57 0.63
C PRO A 34 1.41 -9.45 0.17
N VAL A 35 1.62 -10.38 -0.78
CA VAL A 35 0.56 -11.22 -1.34
C VAL A 35 0.13 -12.26 -0.31
N LYS A 36 -1.16 -12.26 0.02
CA LYS A 36 -1.78 -13.17 1.00
C LYS A 36 -3.16 -13.61 0.51
N ALA A 37 -3.77 -14.57 1.20
CA ALA A 37 -5.17 -14.94 0.97
C ALA A 37 -6.09 -13.72 1.15
N ILE A 38 -7.10 -13.58 0.30
CA ILE A 38 -8.09 -12.51 0.38
C ILE A 38 -8.96 -12.75 1.62
N GLN A 39 -9.08 -11.74 2.49
CA GLN A 39 -9.87 -11.80 3.73
C GLN A 39 -11.04 -10.80 3.77
N TYR A 40 -11.16 -9.96 2.75
CA TYR A 40 -12.14 -8.87 2.71
C TYR A 40 -13.52 -9.30 2.20
N PHE A 41 -13.58 -10.42 1.46
CA PHE A 41 -14.80 -10.98 0.92
C PHE A 41 -14.64 -12.49 0.72
N ASP A 42 -15.75 -13.20 0.52
CA ASP A 42 -15.75 -14.63 0.23
C ASP A 42 -15.25 -14.90 -1.20
N THR A 43 -14.20 -15.71 -1.31
CA THR A 43 -13.57 -16.07 -2.59
C THR A 43 -13.96 -17.45 -3.10
N THR A 44 -14.98 -18.10 -2.50
CA THR A 44 -15.36 -19.48 -2.82
C THR A 44 -15.54 -19.73 -4.31
N ASP A 45 -16.27 -18.83 -5.00
CA ASP A 45 -16.62 -18.94 -6.42
C ASP A 45 -15.58 -18.36 -7.39
N PHE A 46 -14.41 -17.95 -6.89
CA PHE A 46 -13.35 -17.36 -7.71
C PHE A 46 -12.17 -18.31 -7.89
N ASP A 47 -11.63 -18.34 -9.11
CA ASP A 47 -10.42 -19.13 -9.41
C ASP A 47 -9.18 -18.61 -8.66
N THR A 48 -9.07 -17.29 -8.49
CA THR A 48 -7.96 -16.65 -7.75
C THR A 48 -8.42 -16.22 -6.35
N LYS A 49 -7.68 -16.64 -5.32
CA LYS A 49 -8.04 -16.44 -3.91
C LYS A 49 -7.00 -15.67 -3.09
N PHE A 50 -6.00 -15.07 -3.77
CA PHE A 50 -4.93 -14.31 -3.15
C PHE A 50 -4.79 -12.93 -3.80
N ALA A 51 -4.36 -11.95 -3.02
CA ALA A 51 -4.08 -10.60 -3.48
C ALA A 51 -3.09 -9.91 -2.53
N ALA A 52 -2.46 -8.83 -3.01
CA ALA A 52 -1.82 -7.85 -2.15
C ALA A 52 -2.89 -6.83 -1.72
N SER A 53 -3.57 -7.12 -0.61
CA SER A 53 -4.62 -6.23 -0.08
C SER A 53 -4.03 -5.21 0.89
N LEU A 54 -4.72 -4.09 1.11
CA LEU A 54 -4.30 -3.11 2.12
C LEU A 54 -4.25 -3.75 3.51
N LEU A 55 -3.38 -3.20 4.38
CA LEU A 55 -3.38 -3.53 5.80
C LEU A 55 -4.55 -2.81 6.50
N PRO A 56 -5.07 -3.34 7.62
CA PRO A 56 -6.15 -2.70 8.38
C PRO A 56 -5.84 -1.22 8.65
N LEU A 57 -6.74 -0.35 8.20
CA LEU A 57 -6.57 1.09 8.33
C LEU A 57 -7.41 1.61 9.50
N ASN A 58 -6.73 2.13 10.51
CA ASN A 58 -7.39 2.80 11.64
C ASN A 58 -7.69 4.25 11.27
N LEU A 59 -8.86 4.49 10.72
CA LEU A 59 -9.35 5.85 10.52
C LEU A 59 -9.84 6.39 11.86
N ARG A 60 -9.19 7.45 12.36
CA ARG A 60 -9.74 8.22 13.48
C ARG A 60 -10.99 8.94 12.96
N SER A 61 -12.17 8.62 13.49
CA SER A 61 -13.36 9.43 13.25
C SER A 61 -13.19 10.75 14.01
N THR A 62 -13.11 11.85 13.28
CA THR A 62 -13.26 13.19 13.83
C THR A 62 -14.75 13.54 13.88
#